data_AF-A0A2R6FC97-F1
#
_entry.id   AF-A0A2R6FC97-F1
#
_cell.length_a   1.000
_cell.length_b   1.000
_cell.length_c   1.000
_cell.angle_alpha   90.00
_cell.angle_beta   90.00
_cell.angle_gamma   90.00
#
_symmetry.space_group_name_H-M   'P 1'
#
loop_
_entity.id
_entity.type
_entity.pdbx_description
1 polymer ?
#
loop_
_entity_poly.entity_id
_entity_poly.type
_entity_poly.pdbx_seq_one_letter_code
_entity_poly.pdbx_strand_id
1 'polypeptide(L)'
;MRVSEGQVTVTVPEQPDAGTGSEVFFNPVQELNRDLTVATLRAYRERTPRVESYLDATAASGIRGVRAAADGWETSLCDVDDEAVALCRSNLDDNDLDGTVHHENANVLMHSEAFDVVDLDPFGTPIPFADAAVQGTKHLLCVTATDTAPLCGAHFESGVRSYGAVPRNTEFHPEMGLRVLLSAMVRTAARYDIAARPVLSHATNHYVRTYLEFDHGAKVANDCIDDLGHIYYCQRCLWRESERGL
;
A
#
# COMPACT_ATOMS: atom_id res chain seq x y z
N MET A 1 -9.84 21.45 -9.30
CA MET A 1 -9.70 22.32 -8.10
C MET A 1 -8.29 22.24 -7.50
N ARG A 2 -7.84 23.27 -6.77
CA ARG A 2 -6.56 23.22 -6.01
C ARG A 2 -6.82 22.79 -4.57
N VAL A 3 -6.01 21.87 -4.05
CA VAL A 3 -6.10 21.34 -2.68
C VAL A 3 -4.72 21.41 -2.03
N SER A 4 -4.67 21.92 -0.81
CA SER A 4 -3.45 21.91 -0.01
C SER A 4 -3.48 20.75 0.98
N GLU A 5 -2.41 19.96 1.01
CA GLU A 5 -2.26 18.84 1.93
C GLU A 5 -0.82 18.79 2.44
N GLY A 6 -0.64 18.91 3.76
CA GLY A 6 0.69 19.06 4.35
C GLY A 6 1.42 20.31 3.83
N GLN A 7 2.57 20.11 3.18
CA GLN A 7 3.45 21.20 2.70
C GLN A 7 3.24 21.52 1.21
N VAL A 8 2.37 20.79 0.51
CA VAL A 8 2.21 20.90 -0.95
C VAL A 8 0.80 21.36 -1.30
N THR A 9 0.66 21.96 -2.48
CA THR A 9 -0.64 22.28 -3.07
C THR A 9 -0.73 21.66 -4.44
N VAL A 10 -1.68 20.76 -4.64
CA VAL A 10 -1.88 20.02 -5.89
C VAL A 10 -3.14 20.47 -6.60
N THR A 11 -3.10 20.41 -7.92
CA THR A 11 -4.30 20.45 -8.76
C THR A 11 -4.87 19.04 -8.86
N VAL A 12 -6.18 18.92 -8.67
CA VAL A 12 -6.93 17.67 -8.77
C VAL A 12 -8.20 17.92 -9.60
N PRO A 13 -8.73 16.93 -10.33
CA PRO A 13 -9.98 17.11 -11.05
C PRO A 13 -11.14 17.38 -10.09
N GLU A 14 -12.18 18.02 -10.61
CA GLU A 14 -13.40 18.28 -9.84
C GLU A 14 -14.21 16.98 -9.77
N GLN A 15 -14.30 16.40 -8.57
CA GLN A 15 -15.04 15.15 -8.41
C GLN A 15 -16.55 15.39 -8.34
N PRO A 16 -17.38 14.62 -9.07
CA PRO A 16 -18.82 14.62 -8.84
C PRO A 16 -19.14 13.97 -7.48
N ASP A 17 -20.21 14.46 -6.83
CA ASP A 17 -20.67 14.01 -5.50
C ASP A 17 -20.96 12.50 -5.40
N ALA A 18 -21.11 11.79 -6.54
CA ALA A 18 -21.20 10.33 -6.61
C ALA A 18 -20.91 9.81 -8.02
N GLY A 19 -19.94 8.89 -8.15
CA GLY A 19 -19.73 8.10 -9.37
C GLY A 19 -18.29 7.61 -9.57
N THR A 20 -18.13 6.42 -10.15
CA THR A 20 -16.87 5.96 -10.74
C THR A 20 -16.71 6.64 -12.10
N GLY A 21 -16.14 7.84 -12.11
CA GLY A 21 -15.74 8.54 -13.33
C GLY A 21 -14.39 8.04 -13.85
N SER A 22 -14.15 8.21 -15.14
CA SER A 22 -12.87 7.96 -15.83
C SER A 22 -11.84 9.07 -15.62
N GLU A 23 -12.04 9.92 -14.60
CA GLU A 23 -11.18 11.06 -14.32
C GLU A 23 -10.10 10.67 -13.30
N VAL A 24 -8.95 11.33 -13.38
CA VAL A 24 -7.82 11.14 -12.46
C VAL A 24 -8.29 11.22 -11.00
N PHE A 25 -7.83 10.31 -10.14
CA PHE A 25 -8.40 10.20 -8.81
C PHE A 25 -7.68 11.03 -7.74
N PHE A 26 -8.49 11.60 -6.84
CA PHE A 26 -8.05 12.19 -5.59
C PHE A 26 -9.10 11.97 -4.50
N ASN A 27 -8.75 11.35 -3.37
CA ASN A 27 -9.69 11.22 -2.25
C ASN A 27 -9.22 12.06 -1.05
N PRO A 28 -9.98 13.10 -0.63
CA PRO A 28 -9.62 13.89 0.55
C PRO A 28 -9.68 13.08 1.84
N VAL A 29 -10.50 12.01 1.92
CA VAL A 29 -10.59 11.13 3.11
C VAL A 29 -9.28 10.35 3.35
N GLN A 30 -8.42 10.25 2.34
CA GLN A 30 -7.11 9.58 2.43
C GLN A 30 -5.98 10.50 2.96
N GLU A 31 -6.26 11.74 3.35
CA GLU A 31 -5.24 12.66 3.91
C GLU A 31 -4.50 12.03 5.09
N LEU A 32 -5.21 11.43 6.06
CA LEU A 32 -4.59 10.75 7.20
C LEU A 32 -3.68 9.58 6.78
N ASN A 33 -4.04 8.85 5.72
CA ASN A 33 -3.20 7.76 5.19
C ASN A 33 -1.86 8.32 4.67
N ARG A 34 -1.94 9.42 3.92
CA ARG A 34 -0.77 10.11 3.36
C ARG A 34 0.08 10.78 4.44
N ASP A 35 -0.53 11.35 5.48
CA ASP A 35 0.16 11.88 6.66
C ASP A 35 0.96 10.80 7.40
N LEU A 36 0.31 9.67 7.67
CA LEU A 36 0.98 8.54 8.31
C LEU A 36 2.09 7.95 7.42
N THR A 37 1.92 7.99 6.10
CA THR A 37 2.96 7.58 5.15
C THR A 37 4.19 8.48 5.31
N VAL A 38 4.05 9.81 5.20
CA VAL A 38 5.18 10.75 5.38
C VAL A 38 5.84 10.62 6.75
N ALA A 39 5.04 10.48 7.83
CA ALA A 39 5.58 10.27 9.16
C ALA A 39 6.40 8.97 9.27
N THR A 40 5.92 7.89 8.65
CA THR A 40 6.62 6.60 8.62
C THR A 40 7.91 6.68 7.82
N LEU A 41 7.88 7.32 6.65
CA LEU A 41 9.06 7.54 5.80
C LEU A 41 10.16 8.30 6.55
N ARG A 42 9.81 9.39 7.25
CA ARG A 42 10.75 10.16 8.08
C ARG A 42 11.40 9.29 9.16
N ALA A 43 10.59 8.57 9.94
CA ALA A 43 11.08 7.68 10.99
C ALA A 43 11.94 6.54 10.42
N TYR A 44 11.60 6.03 9.24
CA TYR A 44 12.35 4.96 8.57
C TYR A 44 13.73 5.46 8.11
N ARG A 45 13.80 6.65 7.47
CA ARG A 45 15.06 7.27 7.00
C ARG A 45 16.02 7.60 8.15
N GLU A 46 15.50 7.96 9.33
CA GLU A 46 16.31 8.15 10.54
C GLU A 46 16.98 6.85 11.02
N ARG A 47 16.29 5.71 10.91
CA ARG A 47 16.79 4.39 11.34
C ARG A 47 17.71 3.73 10.31
N THR A 48 17.41 3.91 9.02
CA THR A 48 18.10 3.26 7.90
C THR A 48 18.67 4.34 6.97
N PRO A 49 19.80 4.96 7.33
CA PRO A 49 20.46 5.93 6.45
C PRO A 49 20.89 5.21 5.15
N ARG A 50 20.68 5.86 3.99
CA ARG A 50 20.87 5.38 2.58
C ARG A 50 19.62 4.89 1.84
N VAL A 51 18.43 5.06 2.40
CA VAL A 51 17.16 4.83 1.69
C VAL A 51 16.76 6.16 1.05
N GLU A 52 16.81 6.23 -0.28
CA GLU A 52 16.73 7.50 -1.03
C GLU A 52 15.58 7.51 -2.04
N SER A 53 15.35 6.39 -2.72
CA SER A 53 14.35 6.26 -3.78
C SER A 53 12.97 5.85 -3.27
N TYR A 54 11.92 6.51 -3.78
CA TYR A 54 10.52 6.25 -3.44
C TYR A 54 9.68 6.14 -4.71
N LEU A 55 8.92 5.04 -4.86
CA LEU A 55 7.96 4.87 -5.94
C LEU A 55 6.53 5.05 -5.43
N ASP A 56 5.80 6.00 -6.00
CA ASP A 56 4.34 6.06 -5.99
C ASP A 56 3.82 5.21 -7.16
N ALA A 57 3.49 3.94 -6.89
CA ALA A 57 3.27 2.94 -7.94
C ALA A 57 1.93 3.10 -8.67
N THR A 58 0.97 3.79 -8.07
CA THR A 58 -0.39 4.01 -8.62
C THR A 58 -0.79 5.47 -8.36
N ALA A 59 -0.09 6.38 -9.03
CA ALA A 59 0.03 7.76 -8.60
C ALA A 59 -1.26 8.58 -8.72
N ALA A 60 -2.10 8.34 -9.73
CA ALA A 60 -3.28 9.14 -10.04
C ALA A 60 -2.96 10.64 -10.10
N SER A 61 -3.38 11.43 -9.10
CA SER A 61 -3.03 12.86 -9.01
C SER A 61 -1.57 13.13 -8.65
N GLY A 62 -0.84 12.10 -8.21
CA GLY A 62 0.55 12.17 -7.78
C GLY A 62 0.74 12.71 -6.38
N ILE A 63 -0.33 12.96 -5.61
CA ILE A 63 -0.24 13.60 -4.30
C ILE A 63 0.72 12.86 -3.33
N ARG A 64 0.82 11.53 -3.39
CA ARG A 64 1.75 10.77 -2.54
C ARG A 64 3.19 11.03 -2.97
N GLY A 65 3.51 10.84 -4.25
CA GLY A 65 4.83 11.15 -4.79
C GLY A 65 5.24 12.60 -4.56
N VAL A 66 4.37 13.57 -4.82
CA VAL A 66 4.63 15.01 -4.61
C VAL A 66 4.91 15.31 -3.13
N ARG A 67 4.16 14.70 -2.20
CA ARG A 67 4.43 14.84 -0.76
C ARG A 67 5.75 14.19 -0.33
N ALA A 68 6.12 13.07 -0.94
CA ALA A 68 7.41 12.43 -0.68
C ALA A 68 8.57 13.26 -1.25
N ALA A 69 8.42 13.84 -2.45
CA ALA A 69 9.41 14.72 -3.06
C ALA A 69 9.65 15.97 -2.19
N ALA A 70 8.57 16.59 -1.68
CA ALA A 70 8.66 17.69 -0.73
C ALA A 70 9.34 17.31 0.59
N ASP A 71 9.36 16.03 0.94
CA ASP A 71 10.08 15.49 2.10
C ASP A 71 11.53 15.07 1.78
N GLY A 72 12.00 15.36 0.57
CA GLY A 72 13.38 15.13 0.12
C GLY A 72 13.67 13.70 -0.33
N TRP A 73 12.68 12.99 -0.86
CA TRP A 73 12.87 11.68 -1.49
C TRP A 73 13.16 11.81 -2.98
N GLU A 74 13.95 10.90 -3.55
CA GLU A 74 14.09 10.75 -5.00
C GLU A 74 12.86 10.00 -5.51
N THR A 75 11.87 10.74 -6.01
CA THR A 75 10.55 10.16 -6.29
C THR A 75 10.34 9.77 -7.75
N SER A 76 9.81 8.56 -7.94
CA SER A 76 9.17 8.12 -9.17
C SER A 76 7.65 8.03 -8.97
N LEU A 77 6.88 8.47 -9.95
CA LEU A 77 5.42 8.36 -9.99
C LEU A 77 5.02 7.58 -11.23
N CYS A 78 4.16 6.58 -11.08
CA CYS A 78 3.74 5.72 -12.18
C CYS A 78 2.22 5.73 -12.33
N ASP A 79 1.74 5.92 -13.56
CA ASP A 79 0.35 5.69 -13.92
C ASP A 79 0.24 5.23 -15.39
N VAL A 80 -0.85 4.52 -15.71
CA VAL A 80 -1.17 4.09 -17.08
C VAL A 80 -2.01 5.13 -17.82
N ASP A 81 -2.67 6.01 -17.09
CA ASP A 81 -3.55 7.02 -17.65
C ASP A 81 -2.76 8.28 -18.06
N ASP A 82 -2.96 8.71 -19.31
CA ASP A 82 -2.26 9.86 -19.90
C ASP A 82 -2.54 11.17 -19.13
N GLU A 83 -3.78 11.35 -18.65
CA GLU A 83 -4.18 12.54 -17.90
C GLU A 83 -3.57 12.51 -16.50
N ALA A 84 -3.51 11.35 -15.84
CA ALA A 84 -2.85 11.16 -14.56
C ALA A 84 -1.35 11.47 -14.65
N VAL A 85 -0.68 10.98 -15.69
CA VAL A 85 0.74 11.27 -15.95
C VAL A 85 0.97 12.76 -16.17
N ALA A 86 0.14 13.42 -16.98
CA ALA A 86 0.24 14.86 -17.19
C ALA A 86 0.01 15.64 -15.89
N LEU A 87 -0.95 15.20 -15.06
CA LEU A 87 -1.26 15.82 -13.78
C LEU A 87 -0.13 15.64 -12.76
N CYS A 88 0.49 14.46 -12.70
CA CYS A 88 1.68 14.21 -11.86
C CYS A 88 2.82 15.19 -12.20
N ARG A 89 3.12 15.37 -13.49
CA ARG A 89 4.16 16.32 -13.94
C ARG A 89 3.81 17.75 -13.54
N SER A 90 2.60 18.19 -13.85
CA SER A 90 2.13 19.54 -13.48
C SER A 90 2.17 19.77 -11.97
N ASN A 91 1.82 18.77 -11.15
CA ASN A 91 1.81 18.92 -9.70
C ASN A 91 3.22 18.95 -9.09
N LEU A 92 4.19 18.25 -9.67
CA LEU A 92 5.60 18.40 -9.30
C LEU A 92 6.09 19.82 -9.66
N ASP A 93 5.86 20.25 -10.91
CA ASP A 93 6.26 21.56 -11.41
C ASP A 93 5.64 22.70 -10.59
N ASP A 94 4.34 22.63 -10.28
CA ASP A 94 3.60 23.64 -9.51
C ASP A 94 4.12 23.81 -8.07
N ASN A 95 4.89 22.84 -7.56
CA ASN A 95 5.50 22.87 -6.23
C ASN A 95 7.03 23.05 -6.28
N ASP A 96 7.61 23.32 -7.45
CA ASP A 96 9.06 23.43 -7.67
C ASP A 96 9.82 22.18 -7.20
N LEU A 97 9.29 20.98 -7.48
CA LEU A 97 9.85 19.69 -7.06
C LEU A 97 10.32 18.87 -8.24
N ASP A 98 11.44 18.17 -8.07
CA ASP A 98 11.95 17.19 -9.03
C ASP A 98 11.29 15.81 -8.82
N GLY A 99 11.09 15.07 -9.90
CA GLY A 99 10.61 13.68 -9.86
C GLY A 99 10.51 13.05 -11.25
N THR A 100 10.57 11.72 -11.32
CA THR A 100 10.43 10.98 -12.59
C THR A 100 9.00 10.49 -12.74
N VAL A 101 8.32 10.87 -13.83
CA VAL A 101 6.94 10.41 -14.09
C VAL A 101 6.92 9.41 -15.24
N HIS A 102 6.54 8.18 -14.90
CA HIS A 102 6.46 7.01 -15.78
C HIS A 102 5.04 6.86 -16.32
N HIS A 103 4.93 6.71 -17.64
CA HIS A 103 3.69 6.35 -18.32
C HIS A 103 3.73 4.89 -18.74
N GLU A 104 3.44 4.01 -17.79
CA GLU A 104 3.51 2.57 -18.00
C GLU A 104 2.69 1.81 -16.94
N ASN A 105 2.59 0.50 -17.11
CA ASN A 105 1.97 -0.34 -16.11
C ASN A 105 2.93 -0.52 -14.93
N ALA A 106 2.47 -0.26 -13.70
CA ALA A 106 3.28 -0.38 -12.49
C ALA A 106 3.94 -1.75 -12.31
N ASN A 107 3.31 -2.85 -12.76
CA ASN A 107 3.93 -4.18 -12.73
C ASN A 107 5.17 -4.26 -13.64
N VAL A 108 5.15 -3.59 -14.79
CA VAL A 108 6.30 -3.55 -15.71
C VAL A 108 7.43 -2.78 -15.04
N LEU A 109 7.14 -1.58 -14.51
CA LEU A 109 8.13 -0.76 -13.82
C LEU A 109 8.78 -1.52 -12.66
N MET A 110 7.98 -2.07 -11.74
CA MET A 110 8.47 -2.78 -10.55
C MET A 110 9.18 -4.11 -10.87
N HIS A 111 8.98 -4.71 -12.04
CA HIS A 111 9.80 -5.85 -12.50
C HIS A 111 11.07 -5.44 -13.25
N SER A 112 11.11 -4.23 -13.78
CA SER A 112 12.26 -3.71 -14.52
C SER A 112 13.27 -2.95 -13.64
N GLU A 113 12.79 -2.34 -12.56
CA GLU A 113 13.54 -1.48 -11.67
C GLU A 113 13.16 -1.74 -10.21
N ALA A 114 14.13 -1.58 -9.31
CA ALA A 114 13.93 -1.74 -7.87
C ALA A 114 14.15 -0.42 -7.13
N PHE A 115 13.21 -0.10 -6.25
CA PHE A 115 13.17 1.12 -5.44
C PHE A 115 13.42 0.79 -3.98
N ASP A 116 13.97 1.73 -3.22
CA ASP A 116 14.20 1.52 -1.79
C ASP A 116 12.87 1.42 -1.04
N VAL A 117 11.93 2.28 -1.41
CA VAL A 117 10.55 2.26 -0.94
C VAL A 117 9.59 2.17 -2.12
N VAL A 118 8.62 1.26 -2.03
CA VAL A 118 7.46 1.22 -2.94
C VAL A 118 6.20 1.51 -2.12
N ASP A 119 5.40 2.46 -2.58
CA ASP A 119 4.04 2.72 -2.09
C ASP A 119 3.01 2.23 -3.11
N LEU A 120 2.30 1.16 -2.76
CA LEU A 120 1.24 0.54 -3.53
C LEU A 120 -0.12 0.91 -2.92
N ASP A 121 -0.84 1.85 -3.56
CA ASP A 121 -2.15 2.35 -3.13
C ASP A 121 -3.23 2.24 -4.25
N PRO A 122 -3.53 1.03 -4.74
CA PRO A 122 -4.48 0.85 -5.83
C PRO A 122 -5.93 0.98 -5.34
N PHE A 123 -6.83 1.07 -6.31
CA PHE A 123 -8.26 0.90 -6.08
C PHE A 123 -8.61 -0.56 -5.80
N GLY A 124 -9.33 -0.79 -4.70
CA GLY A 124 -9.71 -2.11 -4.25
C GLY A 124 -8.51 -2.89 -3.71
N THR A 125 -8.18 -4.00 -4.38
CA THR A 125 -7.21 -4.98 -3.91
C THR A 125 -5.81 -4.71 -4.47
N PRO A 126 -4.74 -4.87 -3.65
CA PRO A 126 -3.36 -4.76 -4.12
C PRO A 126 -2.83 -6.02 -4.79
N ILE A 127 -3.57 -7.13 -4.73
CA ILE A 127 -3.11 -8.45 -5.15
C ILE A 127 -2.62 -8.52 -6.61
N PRO A 128 -3.23 -7.84 -7.60
CA PRO A 128 -2.72 -7.80 -8.97
C PRO A 128 -1.30 -7.24 -9.13
N PHE A 129 -0.78 -6.56 -8.10
CA PHE A 129 0.55 -5.94 -8.08
C PHE A 129 1.50 -6.59 -7.07
N ALA A 130 1.03 -7.53 -6.25
CA ALA A 130 1.76 -8.00 -5.08
C ALA A 130 3.12 -8.64 -5.41
N ASP A 131 3.17 -9.49 -6.44
CA ASP A 131 4.42 -10.14 -6.87
C ASP A 131 5.44 -9.14 -7.41
N ALA A 132 5.00 -8.17 -8.23
CA ALA A 132 5.87 -7.13 -8.77
C ALA A 132 6.35 -6.18 -7.67
N ALA A 133 5.46 -5.74 -6.78
CA ALA A 133 5.80 -4.87 -5.66
C ALA A 133 6.80 -5.51 -4.69
N VAL A 134 6.66 -6.81 -4.43
CA VAL A 134 7.65 -7.55 -3.63
C VAL A 134 9.02 -7.57 -4.31
N GLN A 135 9.09 -7.83 -5.62
CA GLN A 135 10.38 -7.88 -6.32
C GLN A 135 10.99 -6.50 -6.57
N GLY A 136 10.16 -5.48 -6.75
CA GLY A 136 10.56 -4.10 -7.01
C GLY A 136 10.92 -3.31 -5.75
N THR A 137 10.81 -3.89 -4.55
CA THR A 137 11.14 -3.22 -3.28
C THR A 137 12.43 -3.76 -2.69
N LYS A 138 13.34 -2.87 -2.31
CA LYS A 138 14.59 -3.24 -1.60
C LYS A 138 14.42 -3.24 -0.08
N HIS A 139 13.72 -2.27 0.50
CA HIS A 139 13.72 -2.02 1.94
C HIS A 139 12.34 -1.91 2.58
N LEU A 140 11.43 -1.09 2.04
CA LEU A 140 10.12 -0.86 2.65
C LEU A 140 9.00 -0.91 1.62
N LEU A 141 8.04 -1.82 1.82
CA LEU A 141 6.84 -1.91 1.00
C LEU A 141 5.64 -1.35 1.79
N CYS A 142 5.06 -0.26 1.30
CA CYS A 142 3.83 0.31 1.83
C CYS A 142 2.65 -0.20 0.98
N VAL A 143 1.63 -0.78 1.60
CA VAL A 143 0.48 -1.37 0.89
C VAL A 143 -0.82 -0.88 1.48
N THR A 144 -1.68 -0.34 0.64
CA THR A 144 -3.09 -0.08 0.98
C THR A 144 -3.99 -1.09 0.28
N ALA A 145 -5.05 -1.48 0.97
CA ALA A 145 -6.19 -2.18 0.37
C ALA A 145 -7.48 -1.45 0.76
N THR A 146 -8.33 -1.14 -0.22
CA THR A 146 -9.63 -0.47 -0.01
C THR A 146 -10.82 -1.42 -0.18
N ASP A 147 -10.60 -2.65 -0.64
CA ASP A 147 -11.60 -3.73 -0.70
C ASP A 147 -11.81 -4.40 0.67
N THR A 148 -12.27 -3.63 1.65
CA THR A 148 -12.45 -4.10 3.03
C THR A 148 -13.47 -5.25 3.17
N ALA A 149 -14.49 -5.33 2.32
CA ALA A 149 -15.51 -6.37 2.39
C ALA A 149 -14.98 -7.80 2.11
N PRO A 150 -14.17 -8.03 1.05
CA PRO A 150 -13.41 -9.28 0.89
C PRO A 150 -12.47 -9.58 2.07
N LEU A 151 -11.65 -8.61 2.47
CA LEU A 151 -10.65 -8.77 3.54
C LEU A 151 -11.27 -9.21 4.87
N CYS A 152 -12.42 -8.63 5.22
CA CYS A 152 -13.06 -8.83 6.50
C CYS A 152 -14.07 -10.00 6.50
N GLY A 153 -14.28 -10.65 5.36
CA GLY A 153 -15.14 -11.82 5.22
C GLY A 153 -16.62 -11.52 4.98
N ALA A 154 -17.01 -10.27 4.77
CA ALA A 154 -18.36 -9.91 4.31
C ALA A 154 -18.61 -10.46 2.90
N HIS A 155 -17.61 -10.39 2.02
CA HIS A 155 -17.62 -11.04 0.70
C HIS A 155 -16.68 -12.25 0.69
N PHE A 156 -17.07 -13.30 1.44
CA PHE A 156 -16.24 -14.46 1.76
C PHE A 156 -15.50 -15.07 0.56
N GLU A 157 -16.22 -15.47 -0.49
CA GLU A 157 -15.61 -16.12 -1.66
C GLU A 157 -14.62 -15.22 -2.41
N SER A 158 -14.86 -13.90 -2.41
CA SER A 158 -13.91 -12.94 -2.98
C SER A 158 -12.64 -12.86 -2.12
N GLY A 159 -12.79 -12.82 -0.80
CA GLY A 159 -11.67 -12.81 0.13
C GLY A 159 -10.80 -14.06 0.01
N VAL A 160 -11.42 -15.24 -0.11
CA VAL A 160 -10.72 -16.50 -0.33
C VAL A 160 -9.91 -16.49 -1.63
N ARG A 161 -10.52 -16.05 -2.74
CA ARG A 161 -9.84 -16.03 -4.04
C ARG A 161 -8.70 -15.01 -4.10
N SER A 162 -8.92 -13.80 -3.61
CA SER A 162 -7.92 -12.73 -3.72
C SER A 162 -6.77 -12.91 -2.74
N TYR A 163 -7.05 -13.30 -1.51
CA TYR A 163 -6.04 -13.30 -0.44
C TYR A 163 -5.58 -14.70 -0.06
N GLY A 164 -6.16 -15.78 -0.61
CA GLY A 164 -5.79 -17.15 -0.26
C GLY A 164 -5.93 -17.44 1.23
N ALA A 165 -6.91 -16.82 1.90
CA ALA A 165 -7.16 -16.92 3.33
C ALA A 165 -8.66 -17.19 3.57
N VAL A 166 -9.03 -17.57 4.79
CA VAL A 166 -10.43 -17.83 5.16
C VAL A 166 -10.93 -16.69 6.08
N PRO A 167 -11.25 -15.50 5.52
CA PRO A 167 -11.66 -14.37 6.33
C PRO A 167 -13.02 -14.62 6.98
N ARG A 168 -13.23 -14.09 8.18
CA ARG A 168 -14.49 -14.20 8.92
C ARG A 168 -15.01 -12.84 9.33
N ASN A 169 -16.28 -12.58 9.00
CA ASN A 169 -16.97 -11.39 9.47
C ASN A 169 -17.24 -11.55 10.98
N THR A 170 -16.52 -10.76 11.76
CA THR A 170 -16.44 -10.80 13.23
C THR A 170 -16.63 -9.39 13.79
N GLU A 171 -16.80 -9.24 15.10
CA GLU A 171 -16.82 -7.95 15.78
C GLU A 171 -15.49 -7.20 15.68
N PHE A 172 -14.39 -7.91 15.43
CA PHE A 172 -13.05 -7.37 15.17
C PHE A 172 -12.70 -7.43 13.67
N HIS A 173 -13.69 -7.33 12.80
CA HIS A 173 -13.50 -7.42 11.35
C HIS A 173 -12.45 -6.44 10.76
N PRO A 174 -12.19 -5.23 11.29
CA PRO A 174 -11.09 -4.40 10.79
C PRO A 174 -9.71 -5.06 11.01
N GLU A 175 -9.49 -5.66 12.18
CA GLU A 175 -8.26 -6.40 12.48
C GLU A 175 -8.18 -7.70 11.69
N MET A 176 -9.31 -8.40 11.48
CA MET A 176 -9.36 -9.56 10.58
C MET A 176 -8.86 -9.18 9.18
N GLY A 177 -9.40 -8.11 8.60
CA GLY A 177 -8.98 -7.64 7.29
C GLY A 177 -7.51 -7.27 7.23
N LEU A 178 -6.99 -6.60 8.28
CA LEU A 178 -5.58 -6.29 8.37
C LEU A 178 -4.69 -7.54 8.40
N ARG A 179 -5.01 -8.53 9.23
CA ARG A 179 -4.22 -9.78 9.34
C ARG A 179 -4.30 -10.62 8.07
N VAL A 180 -5.42 -10.59 7.35
CA VAL A 180 -5.57 -11.24 6.05
C VAL A 180 -4.66 -10.58 5.00
N LEU A 181 -4.62 -9.25 4.93
CA LEU A 181 -3.69 -8.54 4.04
C LEU A 181 -2.24 -8.86 4.40
N LEU A 182 -1.87 -8.77 5.68
CA LEU A 182 -0.52 -9.12 6.15
C LEU A 182 -0.14 -10.55 5.76
N SER A 183 -1.01 -11.53 6.02
CA SER A 183 -0.76 -12.93 5.64
C SER A 183 -0.55 -13.10 4.14
N ALA A 184 -1.34 -12.42 3.30
CA ALA A 184 -1.17 -12.48 1.85
C ALA A 184 0.17 -11.90 1.41
N MET A 185 0.57 -10.73 1.94
CA MET A 185 1.85 -10.10 1.60
C MET A 185 3.06 -10.89 2.12
N VAL A 186 3.00 -11.40 3.35
CA VAL A 186 4.07 -12.24 3.92
C VAL A 186 4.27 -13.52 3.11
N ARG A 187 3.18 -14.23 2.77
CA ARG A 187 3.28 -15.44 1.93
C ARG A 187 3.77 -15.12 0.53
N THR A 188 3.42 -13.95 0.00
CA THR A 188 3.91 -13.50 -1.32
C THR A 188 5.41 -13.26 -1.27
N ALA A 189 5.90 -12.51 -0.29
CA ALA A 189 7.32 -12.22 -0.09
C ALA A 189 8.16 -13.48 0.15
N ALA A 190 7.66 -14.41 0.97
CA ALA A 190 8.37 -15.63 1.30
C ALA A 190 8.64 -16.54 0.09
N ARG A 191 7.82 -16.48 -0.98
CA ARG A 191 8.07 -17.22 -2.24
C ARG A 191 9.37 -16.78 -2.93
N TYR A 192 9.90 -15.62 -2.59
CA TYR A 192 11.10 -15.02 -3.14
C TYR A 192 12.24 -14.93 -2.11
N ASP A 193 12.17 -15.73 -1.03
CA ASP A 193 13.12 -15.68 0.09
C ASP A 193 13.20 -14.29 0.76
N ILE A 194 12.09 -13.54 0.79
CA ILE A 194 12.01 -12.23 1.44
C ILE A 194 11.14 -12.32 2.69
N ALA A 195 11.66 -11.84 3.81
CA ALA A 195 10.92 -11.60 5.04
C ALA A 195 10.23 -10.24 4.97
N ALA A 196 8.90 -10.20 4.94
CA ALA A 196 8.13 -8.96 5.03
C ALA A 196 7.62 -8.75 6.46
N ARG A 197 8.28 -7.87 7.24
CA ARG A 197 7.95 -7.65 8.66
C ARG A 197 7.14 -6.35 8.82
N PRO A 198 5.92 -6.41 9.38
CA PRO A 198 5.13 -5.20 9.60
C PRO A 198 5.80 -4.31 10.66
N VAL A 199 6.11 -3.06 10.29
CA VAL A 199 6.65 -2.03 11.20
C VAL A 199 5.56 -1.05 11.66
N LEU A 200 4.52 -0.88 10.85
CA LEU A 200 3.31 -0.16 11.18
C LEU A 200 2.15 -0.76 10.38
N SER A 201 0.98 -0.86 11.01
CA SER A 201 -0.25 -1.26 10.34
C SER A 201 -1.45 -0.59 10.98
N HIS A 202 -2.44 -0.22 10.18
CA HIS A 202 -3.70 0.31 10.68
C HIS A 202 -4.88 -0.03 9.76
N ALA A 203 -6.06 -0.15 10.37
CA ALA A 203 -7.34 -0.18 9.67
C ALA A 203 -8.07 1.11 10.02
N THR A 204 -8.46 1.89 9.03
CA THR A 204 -9.03 3.23 9.24
C THR A 204 -10.12 3.48 8.22
N ASN A 205 -11.32 3.80 8.71
CA ASN A 205 -12.51 4.02 7.89
C ASN A 205 -12.73 2.87 6.88
N HIS A 206 -12.45 3.12 5.60
CA HIS A 206 -12.74 2.21 4.48
C HIS A 206 -11.48 1.62 3.84
N TYR A 207 -10.35 1.62 4.53
CA TYR A 207 -9.11 1.02 4.04
C TYR A 207 -8.29 0.35 5.14
N VAL A 208 -7.38 -0.50 4.71
CA VAL A 208 -6.34 -1.15 5.52
C VAL A 208 -4.99 -0.74 4.94
N ARG A 209 -4.04 -0.41 5.80
CA ARG A 209 -2.69 0.03 5.42
C ARG A 209 -1.64 -0.73 6.23
N THR A 210 -0.56 -1.13 5.57
CA THR A 210 0.60 -1.73 6.23
C THR A 210 1.90 -1.27 5.61
N TYR A 211 2.95 -1.20 6.43
CA TYR A 211 4.32 -0.86 6.06
C TYR A 211 5.20 -2.05 6.43
N LEU A 212 5.80 -2.68 5.43
CA LEU A 212 6.50 -3.96 5.54
C LEU A 212 7.99 -3.74 5.29
N GLU A 213 8.81 -3.87 6.33
CA GLU A 213 10.26 -3.87 6.22
C GLU A 213 10.74 -5.21 5.66
N PHE A 214 11.62 -5.15 4.67
CA PHE A 214 12.15 -6.31 3.97
C PHE A 214 13.53 -6.70 4.50
N ASP A 215 13.70 -8.00 4.73
CA ASP A 215 14.98 -8.63 4.96
C ASP A 215 15.11 -9.86 4.05
N HIS A 216 16.29 -10.09 3.50
CA HIS A 216 16.50 -11.08 2.44
C HIS A 216 17.17 -12.33 2.99
N GLY A 217 16.55 -13.48 2.73
CA GLY A 217 17.09 -14.81 3.01
C GLY A 217 16.01 -15.80 3.41
N ALA A 218 16.16 -17.04 2.93
CA ALA A 218 15.21 -18.12 3.20
C ALA A 218 14.92 -18.34 4.69
N LYS A 219 15.94 -18.20 5.56
CA LYS A 219 15.77 -18.36 7.01
C LYS A 219 14.84 -17.30 7.60
N VAL A 220 15.10 -16.02 7.31
CA VAL A 220 14.28 -14.92 7.85
C VAL A 220 12.88 -14.92 7.23
N ALA A 221 12.74 -15.36 5.98
CA ALA A 221 11.45 -15.58 5.33
C ALA A 221 10.65 -16.68 6.03
N ASN A 222 11.29 -17.81 6.37
CA ASN A 222 10.67 -18.88 7.16
C ASN A 222 10.23 -18.38 8.54
N ASP A 223 11.04 -17.57 9.23
CA ASP A 223 10.65 -16.99 10.52
C ASP A 223 9.33 -16.19 10.41
N CYS A 224 9.12 -15.45 9.31
CA CYS A 224 7.86 -14.74 9.07
C CYS A 224 6.69 -15.69 8.76
N ILE A 225 6.94 -16.80 8.06
CA ILE A 225 5.92 -17.84 7.83
C ILE A 225 5.52 -18.51 9.14
N ASP A 226 6.47 -18.77 10.05
CA ASP A 226 6.23 -19.40 11.36
C ASP A 226 5.40 -18.50 12.32
N ASP A 227 5.35 -17.20 12.06
CA ASP A 227 4.49 -16.24 12.76
C ASP A 227 3.06 -16.15 12.18
N LEU A 228 2.80 -16.78 11.03
CA LEU A 228 1.45 -16.91 10.47
C LEU A 228 0.62 -17.91 11.28
N GLY A 229 -0.71 -17.82 11.12
CA GLY A 229 -1.61 -18.61 11.92
C GLY A 229 -3.07 -18.43 11.57
N HIS A 230 -3.88 -19.10 12.39
CA HIS A 230 -5.32 -19.14 12.31
C HIS A 230 -5.95 -18.58 13.59
N ILE A 231 -7.21 -18.16 13.47
CA ILE A 231 -8.03 -17.77 14.62
C ILE A 231 -9.30 -18.61 14.65
N TYR A 232 -9.54 -19.24 15.79
CA TYR A 232 -10.79 -19.91 16.12
C TYR A 232 -11.65 -18.91 16.86
N TYR A 233 -12.92 -18.80 16.46
CA TYR A 233 -13.82 -17.81 17.03
C TYR A 233 -15.26 -18.33 17.07
N CYS A 234 -15.93 -18.16 18.22
CA CYS A 234 -17.32 -18.50 18.41
C CYS A 234 -18.19 -17.23 18.42
N GLN A 235 -18.97 -17.00 17.35
CA GLN A 235 -19.90 -15.87 17.24
C GLN A 235 -20.98 -15.80 18.33
N ARG A 236 -21.22 -16.90 19.07
CA ARG A 236 -22.26 -16.95 20.11
C ARG A 236 -21.78 -16.42 21.46
N CYS A 237 -20.56 -16.78 21.87
CA CYS A 237 -20.01 -16.43 23.18
C CYS A 237 -18.77 -15.55 23.12
N LEU A 238 -18.34 -15.17 21.91
CA LEU A 238 -17.16 -14.34 21.62
C LEU A 238 -15.81 -14.95 22.04
N TRP A 239 -15.80 -16.23 22.39
CA TRP A 239 -14.56 -16.96 22.67
C TRP A 239 -13.68 -16.97 21.43
N ARG A 240 -12.37 -16.76 21.63
CA ARG A 240 -11.36 -16.80 20.58
C ARG A 240 -10.04 -17.40 21.05
N GLU A 241 -9.38 -18.11 20.14
CA GLU A 241 -8.05 -18.70 20.34
C GLU A 241 -7.26 -18.59 19.04
N SER A 242 -5.94 -18.38 19.15
CA SER A 242 -5.03 -18.31 17.99
C SER A 242 -4.11 -19.51 17.96
N GLU A 243 -3.89 -20.05 16.78
CA GLU A 243 -2.94 -21.14 16.52
C GLU A 243 -1.94 -20.69 15.46
N ARG A 244 -0.64 -20.98 15.66
CA ARG A 244 0.39 -20.71 14.65
C ARG A 244 0.44 -21.85 13.63
N GLY A 245 0.80 -21.52 12.39
CA GLY A 245 0.89 -22.45 11.28
C GLY A 245 0.18 -21.92 10.04
N LEU A 246 0.78 -22.19 8.88
CA LEU A 246 0.25 -21.86 7.56
C LEU A 246 -0.99 -22.69 7.20
#